data_AF-A0A537JN58-F1
#
_entry.id   AF-A0A537JN58-F1
#
_cell.length_a   1.000
_cell.length_b   1.000
_cell.length_c   1.000
_cell.angle_alpha   90.00
_cell.angle_beta   90.00
_cell.angle_gamma   90.00
#
_symmetry.space_group_name_H-M   'P 1'
#
loop_
_entity.id
_entity.type
_entity.pdbx_description
1 polymer ?
#
loop_
_entity_poly.entity_id
_entity_poly.type
_entity_poly.pdbx_seq_one_letter_code
_entity_poly.pdbx_strand_id
1 'polypeptide(L)'
;MKFATTLALGVAPHAIGKDHPQGVIGGCHANYYFTYPPQGRWPLNSDFVSRYYARWKEYPNFQAEGAYTGLHMLKSAIERANKLTGEWPDDEAIISQLESLSYVGPGGYVYFRPDNHQGYKDAMTGFTKNYPAYQFQTMDTSRVIVVPIRSITAPPGWKGNDPTRTYDWINKTWPKVTG
;
A
#
# COMPACT_ATOMS: atom_id res chain seq x y z
N MET A 1 -21.05 19.57 2.40
CA MET A 1 -19.61 19.90 2.40
C MET A 1 -19.01 19.32 1.13
N LYS A 2 -18.40 20.13 0.24
CA LYS A 2 -17.75 19.62 -0.99
C LYS A 2 -16.28 19.43 -0.67
N PHE A 3 -15.80 18.18 -0.66
CA PHE A 3 -14.40 17.86 -0.40
C PHE A 3 -13.63 17.81 -1.74
N ALA A 4 -12.59 18.60 -1.89
CA ALA A 4 -11.64 18.47 -3.00
C ALA A 4 -10.46 17.63 -2.51
N THR A 5 -10.33 16.41 -3.04
CA THR A 5 -9.17 15.55 -2.81
C THR A 5 -8.24 15.65 -4.01
N THR A 6 -6.95 15.87 -3.78
CA THR A 6 -5.93 15.78 -4.83
C THR A 6 -5.12 14.50 -4.61
N LEU A 7 -4.71 13.83 -5.69
CA LEU A 7 -3.70 12.75 -5.64
C LEU A 7 -2.30 13.34 -5.42
N ALA A 8 -2.16 14.26 -4.45
CA ALA A 8 -0.95 15.05 -4.22
C ALA A 8 0.27 14.18 -3.84
N LEU A 9 0.06 12.98 -3.33
CA LEU A 9 1.13 12.08 -2.87
C LEU A 9 1.24 10.82 -3.73
N GLY A 10 0.69 10.86 -4.96
CA GLY A 10 0.65 9.74 -5.90
C GLY A 10 1.79 9.69 -6.93
N VAL A 11 2.88 10.43 -6.70
CA VAL A 11 4.04 10.51 -7.62
C VAL A 11 5.35 10.34 -6.82
N ALA A 12 6.50 10.42 -7.50
CA ALA A 12 7.79 10.51 -6.82
C ALA A 12 7.75 11.66 -5.79
N PRO A 13 8.07 11.43 -4.50
CA PRO A 13 7.79 12.43 -3.44
C PRO A 13 8.38 13.81 -3.71
N HIS A 14 9.56 13.86 -4.31
CA HIS A 14 10.30 15.08 -4.57
C HIS A 14 9.77 15.90 -5.77
N ALA A 15 8.79 15.39 -6.53
CA ALA A 15 8.26 16.06 -7.72
C ALA A 15 7.20 17.15 -7.42
N ILE A 16 6.55 17.13 -6.26
CA ILE A 16 5.44 18.06 -5.95
C ILE A 16 5.90 19.49 -5.58
N GLY A 17 7.16 19.68 -5.20
CA GLY A 17 7.65 20.99 -4.71
C GLY A 17 6.96 21.44 -3.41
N LYS A 18 7.02 22.73 -3.05
CA LYS A 18 6.46 23.28 -1.79
C LYS A 18 5.16 24.06 -1.96
N ASP A 19 4.73 24.30 -3.20
CA ASP A 19 3.69 25.27 -3.54
C ASP A 19 2.28 24.72 -3.36
N HIS A 20 2.14 23.40 -3.20
CA HIS A 20 0.87 22.78 -2.89
C HIS A 20 0.39 23.20 -1.48
N PRO A 21 -0.92 23.49 -1.28
CA PRO A 21 -1.42 23.92 0.02
C PRO A 21 -1.15 22.90 1.14
N GLN A 22 -0.81 23.37 2.33
CA GLN A 22 -0.67 22.55 3.53
C GLN A 22 -2.03 22.24 4.14
N GLY A 23 -2.16 21.10 4.82
CA GLY A 23 -3.37 20.70 5.55
C GLY A 23 -4.50 20.18 4.66
N VAL A 24 -4.25 19.94 3.37
CA VAL A 24 -5.21 19.31 2.43
C VAL A 24 -5.02 17.80 2.45
N ILE A 25 -6.09 17.02 2.26
CA ILE A 25 -5.95 15.56 2.14
C ILE A 25 -5.22 15.23 0.84
N GLY A 26 -4.08 14.56 0.98
CA GLY A 26 -3.32 14.00 -0.13
C GLY A 26 -3.57 12.50 -0.21
N GLY A 27 -4.07 12.03 -1.35
CA GLY A 27 -4.18 10.59 -1.61
C GLY A 27 -2.79 9.97 -1.79
N CYS A 28 -2.49 8.89 -1.05
CA CYS A 28 -1.29 8.08 -1.23
C CYS A 28 -1.59 6.91 -2.17
N HIS A 29 -0.95 6.89 -3.34
CA HIS A 29 -1.23 5.87 -4.34
C HIS A 29 -0.69 4.49 -3.90
N ALA A 30 -1.43 3.44 -4.20
CA ALA A 30 -1.15 2.05 -3.78
C ALA A 30 -0.81 1.89 -2.27
N ASN A 31 -1.35 2.79 -1.43
CA ASN A 31 -1.27 2.74 0.02
C ASN A 31 0.15 2.80 0.61
N TYR A 32 1.12 3.36 -0.11
CA TYR A 32 2.49 3.53 0.38
C TYR A 32 2.96 4.99 0.31
N TYR A 33 3.69 5.42 1.34
CA TYR A 33 4.44 6.69 1.34
C TYR A 33 5.69 6.52 2.20
N PHE A 34 6.84 7.02 1.78
CA PHE A 34 8.14 6.70 2.40
C PHE A 34 8.26 7.03 3.90
N THR A 35 7.46 7.97 4.42
CA THR A 35 7.44 8.29 5.86
C THR A 35 6.50 7.40 6.68
N TYR A 36 5.80 6.45 6.05
CA TYR A 36 4.87 5.53 6.69
C TYR A 36 5.08 4.06 6.23
N PRO A 37 5.09 3.08 7.15
CA PRO A 37 4.99 3.23 8.59
C PRO A 37 6.19 4.01 9.18
N PRO A 38 6.01 4.71 10.32
CA PRO A 38 6.99 5.69 10.79
C PRO A 38 8.31 5.05 11.19
N GLN A 39 9.39 5.81 10.97
CA GLN A 39 10.75 5.41 11.36
C GLN A 39 10.82 5.05 12.85
N GLY A 40 11.64 4.05 13.17
CA GLY A 40 11.80 3.52 14.53
C GLY A 40 10.66 2.60 15.01
N ARG A 41 9.45 2.70 14.41
CA ARG A 41 8.35 1.74 14.67
C ARG A 41 8.29 0.61 13.65
N TRP A 42 8.85 0.84 12.45
CA TRP A 42 8.91 -0.16 11.39
C TRP A 42 10.30 -0.17 10.73
N PRO A 43 11.23 -0.98 11.26
CA PRO A 43 12.61 -1.02 10.76
C PRO A 43 12.72 -1.35 9.27
N LEU A 44 11.82 -2.18 8.74
CA LEU A 44 11.81 -2.56 7.33
C LEU A 44 11.62 -1.36 6.39
N ASN A 45 10.74 -0.41 6.74
CA ASN A 45 10.58 0.81 5.94
C ASN A 45 11.82 1.70 6.06
N SER A 46 12.36 1.80 7.28
CA SER A 46 13.55 2.64 7.54
C SER A 46 14.76 2.14 6.73
N ASP A 47 15.00 0.83 6.72
CA ASP A 47 16.06 0.18 5.96
C ASP A 47 15.84 0.32 4.44
N PHE A 48 14.62 0.05 3.96
CA PHE A 48 14.26 0.21 2.54
C PHE A 48 14.50 1.64 2.05
N VAL A 49 13.96 2.64 2.76
CA VAL A 49 14.11 4.06 2.40
C VAL A 49 15.58 4.48 2.43
N SER A 50 16.33 4.07 3.46
CA SER A 50 17.76 4.37 3.57
C SER A 50 18.57 3.80 2.41
N ARG A 51 18.39 2.52 2.08
CA ARG A 51 19.09 1.86 0.97
C ARG A 51 18.69 2.43 -0.38
N TYR A 52 17.40 2.69 -0.58
CA TYR A 52 16.89 3.27 -1.82
C TYR A 52 17.49 4.67 -2.03
N TYR A 53 17.45 5.52 -1.00
CA TYR A 53 18.04 6.85 -1.07
C TYR A 53 19.57 6.80 -1.25
N ALA A 54 20.27 5.89 -0.57
CA ALA A 54 21.71 5.72 -0.72
C ALA A 54 22.09 5.37 -2.17
N ARG A 55 21.30 4.53 -2.84
CA ARG A 55 21.55 4.05 -4.21
C ARG A 55 21.11 5.02 -5.31
N TRP A 56 19.97 5.68 -5.14
CA TRP A 56 19.31 6.46 -6.19
C TRP A 56 19.28 7.96 -5.92
N LYS A 57 19.62 8.40 -4.70
CA LYS A 57 19.58 9.80 -4.25
C LYS A 57 18.17 10.43 -4.31
N GLU A 58 17.15 9.59 -4.27
CA GLU A 58 15.74 9.96 -4.30
C GLU A 58 14.97 9.14 -3.27
N TYR A 59 13.82 9.65 -2.81
CA TYR A 59 12.93 8.90 -1.92
C TYR A 59 12.05 7.92 -2.71
N PRO A 60 11.84 6.69 -2.22
CA PRO A 60 11.03 5.71 -2.93
C PRO A 60 9.57 6.14 -3.02
N ASN A 61 8.95 5.81 -4.15
CA ASN A 61 7.51 5.92 -4.37
C ASN A 61 6.83 4.55 -4.23
N PHE A 62 5.52 4.51 -4.46
CA PHE A 62 4.74 3.29 -4.38
C PHE A 62 5.13 2.25 -5.43
N GLN A 63 5.63 2.64 -6.61
CA GLN A 63 6.11 1.68 -7.61
C GLN A 63 7.35 0.94 -7.10
N ALA A 64 8.30 1.68 -6.52
CA ALA A 64 9.52 1.09 -5.96
C ALA A 64 9.21 0.11 -4.83
N GLU A 65 8.34 0.51 -3.89
CA GLU A 65 7.94 -0.39 -2.80
C GLU A 65 7.10 -1.57 -3.31
N GLY A 66 6.18 -1.35 -4.24
CA GLY A 66 5.37 -2.42 -4.84
C GLY A 66 6.21 -3.45 -5.58
N ALA A 67 7.18 -3.02 -6.37
CA ALA A 67 8.12 -3.90 -7.06
C ALA A 67 9.00 -4.69 -6.08
N TYR A 68 9.53 -4.02 -5.04
CA TYR A 68 10.31 -4.67 -4.00
C TYR A 68 9.50 -5.75 -3.28
N THR A 69 8.33 -5.39 -2.77
CA THR A 69 7.46 -6.31 -2.03
C THR A 69 6.98 -7.46 -2.90
N GLY A 70 6.51 -7.17 -4.13
CA GLY A 70 6.05 -8.19 -5.07
C GLY A 70 7.12 -9.21 -5.44
N LEU A 71 8.35 -8.74 -5.73
CA LEU A 71 9.48 -9.63 -6.03
C LEU A 71 9.82 -10.53 -4.83
N HIS A 72 9.84 -9.98 -3.62
CA HIS A 72 10.12 -10.76 -2.42
C HIS A 72 9.02 -11.77 -2.08
N MET A 73 7.75 -11.45 -2.35
CA MET A 73 6.64 -12.40 -2.24
C MET A 73 6.81 -13.55 -3.23
N LEU A 74 7.09 -13.25 -4.50
CA LEU A 74 7.34 -14.27 -5.53
C LEU A 74 8.53 -15.16 -5.17
N LYS A 75 9.67 -14.56 -4.78
CA LYS A 75 10.84 -15.29 -4.27
C LYS A 75 10.45 -16.23 -3.13
N SER A 76 9.68 -15.75 -2.16
CA SER A 76 9.29 -16.55 -1.00
C SER A 76 8.40 -17.73 -1.40
N ALA A 77 7.51 -17.54 -2.37
CA ALA A 77 6.68 -18.62 -2.91
C ALA A 77 7.52 -19.68 -3.64
N ILE A 78 8.43 -19.26 -4.52
CA ILE A 78 9.36 -20.14 -5.25
C ILE A 78 10.22 -20.94 -4.25
N GLU A 79 10.84 -20.28 -3.26
CA GLU A 79 11.69 -20.96 -2.27
C GLU A 79 10.90 -21.97 -1.42
N ARG A 80 9.64 -21.66 -1.09
CA ARG A 80 8.77 -22.60 -0.36
C ARG A 80 8.38 -23.79 -1.23
N ALA A 81 7.99 -23.55 -2.48
CA ALA A 81 7.60 -24.61 -3.41
C ALA A 81 8.79 -25.53 -3.73
N ASN A 82 9.95 -24.96 -4.02
CA ASN A 82 11.20 -25.69 -4.25
C ASN A 82 11.59 -26.58 -3.06
N LYS A 83 11.39 -26.11 -1.82
CA LYS A 83 11.65 -26.91 -0.61
C LYS A 83 10.73 -28.12 -0.46
N LEU A 84 9.52 -28.09 -1.03
CA LEU A 84 8.57 -29.20 -0.98
C LEU A 84 8.89 -30.28 -2.01
N THR A 85 9.38 -29.89 -3.19
CA THR A 85 9.61 -30.80 -4.32
C THR A 85 11.07 -31.21 -4.49
N GLY A 86 12.03 -30.41 -4.01
CA GLY A 86 13.46 -30.60 -4.26
C GLY A 86 13.91 -30.18 -5.67
N GLU A 87 13.01 -29.66 -6.50
CA GLU A 87 13.24 -29.28 -7.89
C GLU A 87 12.68 -27.88 -8.17
N TRP A 88 13.00 -27.31 -9.33
CA TRP A 88 12.41 -26.02 -9.71
C TRP A 88 10.87 -26.16 -9.79
N PRO A 89 10.09 -25.34 -9.06
CA PRO A 89 8.65 -25.49 -9.01
C PRO A 89 7.99 -25.05 -10.32
N ASP A 90 6.90 -25.72 -10.68
CA ASP A 90 6.01 -25.26 -11.75
C ASP A 90 5.07 -24.14 -11.27
N ASP A 91 4.29 -23.59 -12.20
CA ASP A 91 3.40 -22.46 -11.93
C ASP A 91 2.35 -22.79 -10.86
N GLU A 92 1.77 -24.00 -10.89
CA GLU A 92 0.76 -24.44 -9.91
C GLU A 92 1.35 -24.54 -8.50
N ALA A 93 2.57 -25.07 -8.38
CA ALA A 93 3.28 -25.10 -7.12
C ALA A 93 3.57 -23.68 -6.60
N ILE A 94 3.97 -22.75 -7.47
CA ILE A 94 4.19 -21.34 -7.07
C ILE A 94 2.89 -20.66 -6.65
N ILE A 95 1.81 -20.81 -7.44
CA ILE A 95 0.48 -20.26 -7.15
C ILE A 95 0.02 -20.74 -5.77
N SER A 96 0.14 -22.04 -5.48
CA SER A 96 -0.25 -22.61 -4.18
C SER A 96 0.50 -21.98 -2.99
N GLN A 97 1.72 -21.48 -3.20
CA GLN A 97 2.51 -20.83 -2.15
C GLN A 97 2.29 -19.31 -2.08
N LEU A 98 1.77 -18.69 -3.14
CA LEU A 98 1.34 -17.29 -3.15
C LEU A 98 -0.05 -17.13 -2.54
N GLU A 99 -0.96 -18.05 -2.80
CA GLU A 99 -2.32 -18.00 -2.26
C GLU A 99 -2.31 -18.01 -0.72
N SER A 100 -2.97 -17.01 -0.13
CA SER A 100 -2.98 -16.77 1.32
C SER A 100 -1.61 -16.39 1.92
N LEU A 101 -0.61 -16.04 1.11
CA LEU A 101 0.67 -15.55 1.59
C LEU A 101 0.49 -14.20 2.31
N SER A 102 0.90 -14.16 3.57
CA SER A 102 1.15 -12.91 4.28
C SER A 102 2.63 -12.55 4.20
N TYR A 103 2.92 -11.31 3.87
CA TYR A 103 4.28 -10.78 3.78
C TYR A 103 4.40 -9.47 4.57
N VAL A 104 5.54 -9.31 5.24
CA VAL A 104 5.86 -8.11 6.02
C VAL A 104 6.84 -7.27 5.20
N GLY A 105 6.32 -6.23 4.53
CA GLY A 105 7.10 -5.40 3.61
C GLY A 105 7.38 -3.99 4.16
N PRO A 106 8.09 -3.14 3.38
CA PRO A 106 8.34 -1.75 3.75
C PRO A 106 7.05 -0.96 3.96
N GLY A 107 6.01 -1.19 3.17
CA GLY A 107 4.71 -0.53 3.31
C GLY A 107 3.80 -1.10 4.41
N GLY A 108 4.27 -2.07 5.20
CA GLY A 108 3.46 -2.78 6.19
C GLY A 108 3.12 -4.20 5.76
N TYR A 109 2.05 -4.75 6.32
CA TYR A 109 1.58 -6.10 5.98
C TYR A 109 0.90 -6.11 4.62
N VAL A 110 1.22 -7.14 3.83
CA VAL A 110 0.56 -7.46 2.57
C VAL A 110 -0.01 -8.87 2.66
N TYR A 111 -1.28 -9.02 2.34
CA TYR A 111 -1.94 -10.33 2.26
C TYR A 111 -2.35 -10.64 0.82
N PHE A 112 -1.86 -11.73 0.26
CA PHE A 112 -2.22 -12.16 -1.09
C PHE A 112 -3.51 -12.97 -1.06
N ARG A 113 -4.60 -12.38 -1.55
CA ARG A 113 -5.93 -12.97 -1.42
C ARG A 113 -6.10 -14.14 -2.42
N PRO A 114 -6.52 -15.33 -1.98
CA PRO A 114 -6.56 -16.51 -2.85
C PRO A 114 -7.66 -16.44 -3.92
N ASP A 115 -8.81 -15.81 -3.66
CA ASP A 115 -9.95 -15.83 -4.59
C ASP A 115 -9.87 -14.83 -5.76
N ASN A 116 -8.93 -13.87 -5.72
CA ASN A 116 -8.77 -12.88 -6.79
C ASN A 116 -7.32 -12.40 -7.01
N HIS A 117 -6.36 -12.99 -6.30
CA HIS A 117 -4.92 -12.76 -6.43
C HIS A 117 -4.49 -11.29 -6.24
N GLN A 118 -5.25 -10.52 -5.48
CA GLN A 118 -4.89 -9.15 -5.12
C GLN A 118 -4.03 -9.11 -3.85
N GLY A 119 -2.97 -8.30 -3.88
CA GLY A 119 -2.17 -7.96 -2.69
C GLY A 119 -2.86 -6.90 -1.83
N TYR A 120 -3.38 -7.29 -0.68
CA TYR A 120 -4.13 -6.45 0.22
C TYR A 120 -3.22 -5.70 1.18
N LYS A 121 -3.34 -4.37 1.14
CA LYS A 121 -2.73 -3.42 2.08
C LYS A 121 -3.82 -2.56 2.66
N ASP A 122 -3.72 -2.23 3.94
CA ASP A 122 -4.60 -1.22 4.53
C ASP A 122 -4.53 0.08 3.73
N ALA A 123 -5.68 0.73 3.51
CA ALA A 123 -5.68 2.00 2.79
C ALA A 123 -5.07 3.07 3.67
N MET A 124 -4.19 3.88 3.06
CA MET A 124 -3.53 4.95 3.76
C MET A 124 -3.70 6.26 3.00
N THR A 125 -4.05 7.30 3.75
CA THR A 125 -4.13 8.67 3.27
C THR A 125 -3.64 9.61 4.38
N GLY A 126 -3.45 10.88 4.08
CA GLY A 126 -3.00 11.84 5.08
C GLY A 126 -3.17 13.26 4.62
N PHE A 127 -2.62 14.18 5.39
CA PHE A 127 -2.66 15.60 5.08
C PHE A 127 -1.30 16.08 4.60
N THR A 128 -1.27 17.06 3.71
CA THR A 128 -0.03 17.66 3.24
C THR A 128 0.62 18.56 4.29
N LYS A 129 1.95 18.59 4.36
CA LYS A 129 2.73 19.43 5.27
C LYS A 129 4.13 19.67 4.76
N ASN A 130 4.63 20.89 4.94
CA ASN A 130 6.02 21.22 4.67
C ASN A 130 6.84 20.97 5.95
N TYR A 131 7.81 20.06 5.87
CA TYR A 131 8.79 19.86 6.94
C TYR A 131 10.13 20.51 6.55
N PRO A 132 10.86 21.14 7.49
CA PRO A 132 12.17 21.73 7.19
C PRO A 132 13.19 20.74 6.61
N ALA A 133 13.05 19.45 6.92
CA ALA A 133 13.93 18.39 6.45
C ALA A 133 13.81 18.08 4.94
N TYR A 134 12.75 18.56 4.28
CA TYR A 134 12.49 18.26 2.86
C TYR A 134 12.38 19.54 2.03
N GLN A 135 12.90 19.47 0.80
CA GLN A 135 12.74 20.54 -0.20
C GLN A 135 11.42 20.47 -0.97
N PHE A 136 10.54 19.54 -0.59
CA PHE A 136 9.24 19.31 -1.16
C PHE A 136 8.23 19.07 -0.03
N GLN A 137 6.95 19.23 -0.33
CA GLN A 137 5.85 18.95 0.58
C GLN A 137 5.70 17.45 0.79
N THR A 138 5.45 17.03 2.03
CA THR A 138 5.27 15.62 2.38
C THR A 138 3.93 15.38 3.08
N MET A 139 3.69 14.13 3.47
CA MET A 139 2.59 13.77 4.35
C MET A 139 2.87 14.18 5.81
N ASP A 140 1.85 14.70 6.49
CA ASP A 140 1.87 14.98 7.92
C ASP A 140 1.86 13.68 8.73
N THR A 141 3.02 13.32 9.29
CA THR A 141 3.20 12.08 10.04
C THR A 141 2.37 12.01 11.33
N SER A 142 1.87 13.13 11.87
CA SER A 142 0.96 13.13 13.03
C SER A 142 -0.52 13.00 12.65
N ARG A 143 -0.86 13.06 11.35
CA ARG A 143 -2.23 13.04 10.84
C ARG A 143 -2.38 12.05 9.67
N VAL A 144 -1.84 10.85 9.83
CA VAL A 144 -2.05 9.75 8.89
C VAL A 144 -3.36 9.06 9.23
N ILE A 145 -4.19 8.82 8.21
CA ILE A 145 -5.43 8.06 8.32
C ILE A 145 -5.18 6.70 7.67
N VAL A 146 -5.45 5.65 8.44
CA VAL A 146 -5.31 4.27 7.99
C VAL A 146 -6.66 3.60 8.13
N VAL A 147 -7.16 3.02 7.05
CA VAL A 147 -8.41 2.30 7.01
C VAL A 147 -8.10 0.83 6.73
N PRO A 148 -8.46 -0.09 7.66
CA PRO A 148 -8.22 -1.51 7.45
C PRO A 148 -8.81 -2.00 6.13
N ILE A 149 -8.04 -2.73 5.34
CA ILE A 149 -8.46 -3.17 3.99
C ILE A 149 -9.75 -3.99 4.01
N ARG A 150 -9.95 -4.78 5.07
CA ARG A 150 -11.16 -5.58 5.33
C ARG A 150 -12.41 -4.73 5.53
N SER A 151 -12.26 -3.45 5.89
CA SER A 151 -13.37 -2.52 6.11
C SER A 151 -13.77 -1.77 4.84
N ILE A 152 -12.98 -1.86 3.77
CA ILE A 152 -13.19 -1.12 2.51
C ILE A 152 -13.21 -2.01 1.26
N THR A 153 -13.16 -3.32 1.45
CA THR A 153 -13.20 -4.28 0.36
C THR A 153 -14.26 -5.33 0.62
N ALA A 154 -15.03 -5.67 -0.43
CA ALA A 154 -16.03 -6.73 -0.33
C ALA A 154 -15.38 -8.05 0.12
N PRO A 155 -16.01 -8.80 1.04
CA PRO A 155 -15.46 -10.04 1.55
C PRO A 155 -15.32 -11.12 0.45
N PRO A 156 -14.50 -12.16 0.67
CA PRO A 156 -14.47 -13.36 -0.18
C PRO A 156 -15.87 -13.92 -0.43
N GLY A 157 -16.14 -14.30 -1.68
CA GLY A 157 -17.42 -14.86 -2.08
C GLY A 157 -18.58 -13.86 -2.21
N TRP A 158 -18.36 -12.55 -2.04
CA TRP A 158 -19.43 -11.55 -2.26
C TRP A 158 -19.90 -11.55 -3.72
N LYS A 159 -21.14 -12.00 -3.93
CA LYS A 159 -21.84 -11.94 -5.22
C LYS A 159 -22.38 -10.52 -5.41
N GLY A 160 -21.54 -9.65 -5.95
CA GLY A 160 -21.92 -8.26 -6.22
C GLY A 160 -22.59 -8.08 -7.58
N ASN A 161 -23.38 -7.02 -7.68
CA ASN A 161 -24.00 -6.57 -8.92
C ASN A 161 -23.29 -5.31 -9.46
N ASP A 162 -23.70 -4.85 -10.63
CA ASP A 162 -23.18 -3.67 -11.34
C ASP A 162 -23.28 -2.37 -10.47
N PRO A 163 -22.33 -1.41 -10.51
CA PRO A 163 -21.13 -1.31 -11.37
C PRO A 163 -19.89 -2.09 -10.86
N THR A 164 -19.79 -2.41 -9.57
CA THR A 164 -18.69 -3.24 -9.04
C THR A 164 -19.13 -4.01 -7.79
N ARG A 165 -18.46 -5.14 -7.52
CA ARG A 165 -18.67 -5.91 -6.29
C ARG A 165 -18.50 -5.08 -5.02
N THR A 166 -17.50 -4.20 -4.99
CA THR A 166 -17.24 -3.31 -3.86
C THR A 166 -18.35 -2.27 -3.70
N TYR A 167 -18.83 -1.67 -4.79
CA TYR A 167 -19.92 -0.71 -4.74
C TYR A 167 -21.22 -1.35 -4.20
N ASP A 168 -21.60 -2.51 -4.74
CA ASP A 168 -22.77 -3.26 -4.28
C ASP A 168 -22.68 -3.60 -2.78
N TRP A 169 -21.50 -4.06 -2.34
CA TRP A 169 -21.24 -4.36 -0.94
C TRP A 169 -21.37 -3.12 -0.04
N ILE A 170 -20.73 -2.00 -0.40
CA ILE A 170 -20.82 -0.74 0.36
C ILE A 170 -22.29 -0.30 0.47
N ASN A 171 -23.01 -0.26 -0.64
CA ASN A 171 -24.40 0.19 -0.67
C ASN A 171 -25.33 -0.66 0.21
N LYS A 172 -25.07 -1.96 0.33
CA LYS A 172 -25.90 -2.89 1.12
C LYS A 172 -25.51 -2.98 2.59
N THR A 173 -24.25 -2.75 2.94
CA THR A 173 -23.72 -3.10 4.27
C THR A 173 -23.20 -1.93 5.08
N TRP A 174 -22.83 -0.81 4.46
CA TRP A 174 -22.27 0.31 5.20
C TRP A 174 -23.34 1.10 5.94
N PRO A 175 -23.03 1.62 7.14
CA PRO A 175 -23.94 2.52 7.86
C PRO A 175 -24.27 3.74 7.00
N LYS A 176 -25.56 4.07 6.91
CA LYS A 176 -25.99 5.34 6.33
C LYS A 176 -25.73 6.44 7.36
N VAL A 177 -25.00 7.48 6.95
CA VAL A 177 -24.84 8.67 7.78
C VAL A 177 -26.18 9.38 7.84
N THR A 178 -26.84 9.33 8.98
CA THR A 178 -27.99 10.20 9.29
C THR A 178 -27.43 11.48 9.91
N GLY A 179 -27.55 12.59 9.20
CA GLY A 179 -27.16 13.91 9.69
C GLY A 179 -28.25 14.56 10.53
#